data_AF-A0A7V8SXZ1-F1
#
_entry.id   AF-A0A7V8SXZ1-F1
#
_cell.length_a   1.000
_cell.length_b   1.000
_cell.length_c   1.000
_cell.angle_alpha   90.00
_cell.angle_beta   90.00
_cell.angle_gamma   90.00
#
_symmetry.space_group_name_H-M   'P 1'
#
loop_
_entity.id
_entity.type
_entity.pdbx_description
1 polymer ?
#
loop_
_entity_poly.entity_id
_entity_poly.type
_entity_poly.pdbx_seq_one_letter_code
_entity_poly.pdbx_strand_id
1 'polypeptide(L)'
;MNIQEFFQSYVRVQAWRFAEEEIVADGWIFARSIDKDELLQFAKEGRLAGHVAWSEGKAVVRVSTRELSDGYTRVEVSAHLQGFGQNVDRFALPRDTWDLDSTGLLEKTLLEALEDHFKSLHSTPSS
;
A
#
# COMPACT_ATOMS: atom_id res chain seq x y z
N MET A 1 -8.13 9.32 18.49
CA MET A 1 -8.42 8.57 17.25
C MET A 1 -7.41 7.45 17.16
N ASN A 2 -7.86 6.22 16.94
CA ASN A 2 -6.97 5.05 16.80
C ASN A 2 -6.29 5.08 15.42
N ILE A 3 -5.03 4.59 15.32
CA ILE A 3 -4.27 4.49 14.05
C ILE A 3 -5.07 3.80 12.95
N GLN A 4 -5.84 2.77 13.32
CA GLN A 4 -6.69 2.06 12.37
C GLN A 4 -7.82 2.94 11.82
N GLU A 5 -8.50 3.70 12.69
CA GLU A 5 -9.57 4.63 12.29
C GLU A 5 -9.04 5.72 11.36
N PHE A 6 -7.81 6.19 11.63
CA PHE A 6 -7.12 7.12 10.74
C PHE A 6 -6.93 6.53 9.35
N PHE A 7 -6.32 5.34 9.23
CA PHE A 7 -6.07 4.77 7.90
C PHE A 7 -7.36 4.50 7.15
N GLN A 8 -8.37 3.93 7.81
CA GLN A 8 -9.68 3.68 7.21
C GLN A 8 -10.34 4.98 6.70
N SER A 9 -10.20 6.08 7.43
CA SER A 9 -10.72 7.38 7.01
C SER A 9 -9.91 7.98 5.87
N TYR A 10 -8.58 7.99 6.00
CA TYR A 10 -7.65 8.55 5.02
C TYR A 10 -7.83 7.91 3.65
N VAL A 11 -7.79 6.58 3.58
CA VAL A 11 -7.88 5.85 2.31
C VAL A 11 -9.23 6.05 1.61
N ARG A 12 -10.33 6.20 2.36
CA ARG A 12 -11.67 6.49 1.80
C ARG A 12 -11.74 7.86 1.14
N VAL A 13 -10.99 8.84 1.67
CA VAL A 13 -10.87 10.18 1.07
C VAL A 13 -10.04 10.18 -0.21
N GLN A 14 -9.06 9.27 -0.33
CA GLN A 14 -8.21 9.17 -1.52
C GLN A 14 -8.91 8.60 -2.77
N ALA A 15 -10.21 8.27 -2.70
CA ALA A 15 -11.01 7.72 -3.79
C ALA A 15 -10.40 6.44 -4.42
N TRP A 16 -9.67 5.65 -3.63
CA TRP A 16 -9.09 4.39 -4.11
C TRP A 16 -10.16 3.37 -4.45
N ARG A 17 -9.89 2.54 -5.48
CA ARG A 17 -10.74 1.40 -5.84
C ARG A 17 -10.40 0.22 -4.93
N PHE A 18 -11.17 0.03 -3.87
CA PHE A 18 -11.00 -1.07 -2.93
C PHE A 18 -11.63 -2.36 -3.47
N ALA A 19 -10.90 -3.46 -3.34
CA ALA A 19 -11.40 -4.78 -3.70
C ALA A 19 -11.71 -5.62 -2.45
N GLU A 20 -10.83 -5.57 -1.45
CA GLU A 20 -10.86 -6.43 -0.26
C GLU A 20 -10.43 -5.63 0.98
N GLU A 21 -11.08 -5.85 2.12
CA GLU A 21 -10.63 -5.34 3.42
C GLU A 21 -10.79 -6.42 4.50
N GLU A 22 -9.83 -6.48 5.42
CA GLU A 22 -9.85 -7.37 6.57
C GLU A 22 -9.30 -6.63 7.79
N ILE A 23 -10.11 -6.55 8.85
CA ILE A 23 -9.69 -6.04 10.15
C ILE A 23 -9.15 -7.21 10.96
N VAL A 24 -7.91 -7.12 11.42
CA VAL A 24 -7.25 -8.12 12.27
C VAL A 24 -6.98 -7.54 13.65
N ALA A 25 -6.69 -8.39 14.63
CA ALA A 25 -6.57 -7.98 16.03
C ALA A 25 -5.51 -6.90 16.27
N ASP A 26 -4.43 -6.92 15.48
CA ASP A 26 -3.27 -6.03 15.58
C ASP A 26 -3.13 -5.11 14.36
N GLY A 27 -4.17 -4.91 13.57
CA GLY A 27 -4.03 -4.14 12.34
C GLY A 27 -5.17 -4.21 11.34
N TRP A 28 -4.83 -3.79 10.13
CA TRP A 28 -5.76 -3.69 9.02
C TRP A 28 -5.07 -4.05 7.72
N ILE A 29 -5.70 -4.95 6.97
CA ILE A 29 -5.26 -5.37 5.65
C ILE A 29 -6.29 -4.87 4.64
N PHE A 30 -5.84 -4.26 3.56
CA PHE A 30 -6.71 -3.86 2.48
C PHE A 30 -6.04 -4.02 1.14
N ALA A 31 -6.85 -4.26 0.11
CA ALA A 31 -6.39 -4.31 -1.26
C ALA A 31 -6.99 -3.16 -2.06
N ARG A 32 -6.15 -2.52 -2.88
CA ARG A 32 -6.57 -1.55 -3.88
C ARG A 32 -6.13 -1.98 -5.27
N SER A 33 -6.96 -1.69 -6.26
CA SER A 33 -6.51 -1.68 -7.66
C SER A 33 -5.59 -0.47 -7.88
N ILE A 34 -4.57 -0.67 -8.68
CA ILE A 34 -3.66 0.37 -9.16
C ILE A 34 -3.60 0.28 -10.68
N ASP A 35 -3.61 1.43 -11.36
CA ASP A 35 -3.44 1.43 -12.81
C ASP A 35 -1.98 1.14 -13.20
N LYS A 36 -1.71 1.08 -14.49
CA LYS A 36 -0.37 0.82 -15.02
C LYS A 36 0.66 1.84 -14.53
N ASP A 37 0.32 3.12 -14.52
CA ASP A 37 1.28 4.17 -14.19
C ASP A 37 1.60 4.14 -12.70
N GLU A 38 0.60 3.95 -11.85
CA GLU A 38 0.76 3.69 -10.42
C GLU A 38 1.56 2.41 -10.15
N LEU A 39 1.32 1.33 -10.89
CA LEU A 39 2.08 0.09 -10.78
C LEU A 39 3.55 0.32 -11.06
N LEU A 40 3.89 1.02 -12.14
CA LEU A 40 5.28 1.33 -12.50
C LEU A 40 5.95 2.29 -11.51
N GLN A 41 5.18 3.08 -10.77
CA GLN A 41 5.67 3.96 -9.71
C GLN A 41 5.94 3.20 -8.40
N PHE A 42 5.03 2.30 -8.01
CA PHE A 42 5.09 1.60 -6.73
C PHE A 42 5.88 0.28 -6.79
N ALA A 43 6.01 -0.33 -7.97
CA ALA A 43 6.67 -1.62 -8.13
C ALA A 43 8.05 -1.51 -8.76
N LYS A 44 8.97 -2.37 -8.32
CA LYS A 44 10.24 -2.61 -8.99
C LYS A 44 10.03 -3.69 -10.03
N GLU A 45 10.07 -3.32 -11.31
CA GLU A 45 9.97 -4.28 -12.41
C GLU A 45 11.15 -5.27 -12.43
N GLY A 46 12.35 -4.81 -12.03
CA GLY A 46 13.55 -5.63 -11.99
C GLY A 46 13.80 -6.34 -13.33
N ARG A 47 13.87 -7.67 -13.29
CA ARG A 47 14.08 -8.51 -14.49
C ARG A 47 12.90 -8.54 -15.48
N LEU A 48 11.73 -8.03 -15.07
CA LEU A 48 10.53 -8.03 -15.90
C LEU A 48 10.41 -6.76 -16.75
N ALA A 49 11.27 -5.76 -16.49
CA ALA A 49 11.29 -4.50 -17.23
C ALA A 49 11.45 -4.75 -18.74
N GLY A 50 10.48 -4.29 -19.53
CA GLY A 50 10.46 -4.49 -20.98
C GLY A 50 10.08 -5.90 -21.46
N HIS A 51 9.87 -6.85 -20.54
CA HIS A 51 9.46 -8.22 -20.86
C HIS A 51 7.98 -8.49 -20.61
N VAL A 52 7.29 -7.62 -19.88
CA VAL A 52 5.86 -7.72 -19.60
C VAL A 52 5.17 -6.44 -20.04
N ALA A 53 4.11 -6.58 -20.84
CA ALA A 53 3.21 -5.51 -21.18
C ALA A 53 2.13 -5.40 -20.09
N TRP A 54 2.38 -4.54 -19.11
CA TRP A 54 1.48 -4.29 -17.99
C TRP A 54 0.19 -3.60 -18.41
N SER A 55 -0.93 -4.03 -17.82
CA SER A 55 -2.25 -3.40 -17.96
C SER A 55 -2.70 -2.68 -16.70
N GLU A 56 -2.52 -3.31 -15.53
CA GLU A 56 -2.95 -2.81 -14.22
C GLU A 56 -2.27 -3.63 -13.11
N GLY A 57 -2.59 -3.34 -11.85
CA GLY A 57 -2.11 -4.12 -10.71
C GLY A 57 -3.04 -4.11 -9.51
N LYS A 58 -2.65 -4.85 -8.49
CA LYS A 58 -3.25 -4.89 -7.16
C LYS A 58 -2.17 -4.63 -6.12
N ALA A 59 -2.43 -3.70 -5.21
CA ALA A 59 -1.62 -3.50 -4.02
C ALA A 59 -2.37 -4.04 -2.81
N VAL A 60 -1.80 -5.02 -2.12
CA VAL A 60 -2.26 -5.48 -0.81
C VAL A 60 -1.41 -4.81 0.24
N VAL A 61 -2.03 -3.97 1.06
CA VAL A 61 -1.37 -3.22 2.12
C VAL A 61 -1.75 -3.82 3.46
N ARG A 62 -0.74 -4.09 4.28
CA ARG A 62 -0.90 -4.49 5.68
C ARG A 62 -0.35 -3.38 6.57
N VAL A 63 -1.23 -2.85 7.41
CA VAL A 63 -0.89 -1.98 8.53
C VAL A 63 -0.95 -2.82 9.79
N SER A 64 0.13 -2.84 10.57
CA SER A 64 0.15 -3.47 11.89
C SER A 64 0.59 -2.49 12.96
N THR A 65 -0.04 -2.58 14.13
CA THR A 65 0.29 -1.79 15.30
C THR A 65 0.77 -2.69 16.42
N ARG A 66 1.79 -2.26 17.14
CA ARG A 66 2.31 -2.98 18.29
C ARG A 66 2.67 -2.00 19.39
N GLU A 67 2.11 -2.24 20.57
CA GLU A 67 2.52 -1.53 21.78
C GLU A 67 3.96 -1.90 22.14
N LEU A 68 4.77 -0.88 22.42
CA LEU A 68 6.12 -0.99 22.94
C LEU A 68 6.12 -0.66 24.44
N SER A 69 7.24 -0.94 25.10
CA SER A 69 7.47 -0.40 26.44
C SER A 69 7.40 1.14 26.41
N ASP A 70 7.12 1.74 27.57
CA ASP A 70 7.18 3.20 27.77
C ASP A 70 6.06 3.99 27.07
N GLY A 71 4.95 3.33 26.72
CA GLY A 71 3.74 3.99 26.19
C GLY A 71 3.82 4.37 24.70
N TYR A 72 4.84 3.87 23.99
CA TYR A 72 4.94 4.06 22.54
C TYR A 72 4.16 2.99 21.78
N THR A 73 3.62 3.37 20.62
CA THR A 73 3.05 2.42 19.66
C THR A 73 3.92 2.43 18.40
N ARG A 74 4.40 1.25 18.00
CA ARG A 74 5.03 1.06 16.68
C ARG A 74 3.94 0.82 15.64
N VAL A 75 4.06 1.50 14.51
CA VAL A 75 3.25 1.27 13.32
C VAL A 75 4.15 0.76 12.21
N GLU A 76 3.77 -0.35 11.61
CA GLU A 76 4.45 -0.94 10.46
C GLU A 76 3.46 -0.98 9.30
N VAL A 77 3.90 -0.50 8.14
CA VAL A 77 3.13 -0.53 6.88
C VAL A 77 3.96 -1.31 5.87
N SER A 78 3.32 -2.28 5.22
CA SER A 78 3.94 -3.09 4.16
C SER A 78 2.98 -3.22 2.98
N ALA A 79 3.49 -3.08 1.76
CA ALA A 79 2.73 -3.33 0.56
C ALA A 79 3.28 -4.55 -0.20
N HIS A 80 2.38 -5.37 -0.73
CA HIS A 80 2.69 -6.45 -1.67
C HIS A 80 1.99 -6.12 -2.98
N LEU A 81 2.75 -6.15 -4.07
CA LEU A 81 2.28 -5.71 -5.38
C LEU A 81 2.16 -6.89 -6.32
N GLN A 82 1.03 -6.97 -7.00
CA GLN A 82 0.79 -7.90 -8.09
C GLN A 82 0.52 -7.09 -9.36
N GLY A 83 1.34 -7.29 -10.38
CA GLY A 83 1.14 -6.71 -11.70
C GLY A 83 0.39 -7.67 -12.60
N PHE A 84 -0.59 -7.16 -13.34
CA PHE A 84 -1.30 -7.88 -14.38
C PHE A 84 -0.79 -7.46 -15.75
N GLY A 85 -0.36 -8.43 -16.55
CA GLY A 85 0.26 -8.16 -17.85
C GLY A 85 0.72 -9.41 -18.56
N GLN A 86 0.87 -9.29 -19.88
CA GLN A 86 1.28 -10.41 -20.74
C GLN A 86 2.76 -10.34 -21.06
N ASN A 87 3.41 -11.50 -21.16
CA ASN A 87 4.77 -11.57 -21.68
C ASN A 87 4.80 -11.06 -23.13
N VAL A 88 5.78 -10.23 -23.45
CA VAL A 88 5.99 -9.74 -24.82
C VAL A 88 6.47 -10.85 -25.75
N ASP A 89 7.11 -11.88 -25.22
CA ASP A 89 7.45 -13.11 -25.92
C ASP A 89 6.23 -14.03 -26.00
N ARG A 90 5.75 -14.22 -27.23
CA ARG A 90 4.58 -15.05 -27.56
C ARG A 90 4.82 -16.55 -27.37
N PHE A 91 6.07 -16.97 -27.21
CA PHE A 91 6.44 -18.37 -26.97
C PHE A 91 6.63 -18.68 -25.48
N ALA A 92 6.60 -17.67 -24.60
CA ALA A 92 6.64 -17.87 -23.17
C ALA A 92 5.35 -18.52 -22.66
N LEU A 93 5.45 -19.22 -21.52
CA LEU A 93 4.28 -19.78 -20.84
C LEU A 93 3.25 -18.67 -20.53
N PRO A 94 1.95 -18.90 -20.80
CA PRO A 94 0.92 -17.94 -20.48
C PRO A 94 0.91 -17.67 -18.98
N ARG A 95 1.25 -16.45 -18.61
CA ARG A 95 1.15 -15.92 -17.25
C ARG A 95 0.65 -14.49 -17.35
N ASP A 96 -0.39 -14.19 -16.60
CA ASP A 96 -1.09 -12.91 -16.58
C ASP A 96 -0.81 -12.13 -15.29
N THR A 97 -0.36 -12.79 -14.23
CA THR A 97 -0.15 -12.19 -12.90
C THR A 97 1.29 -12.37 -12.42
N TRP A 98 1.92 -11.30 -11.95
CA TRP A 98 3.32 -11.27 -11.56
C TRP A 98 3.48 -10.62 -10.18
N ASP A 99 4.15 -11.31 -9.26
CA ASP A 99 4.50 -10.71 -7.96
C ASP A 99 5.68 -9.75 -8.16
N LEU A 100 5.56 -8.55 -7.59
CA LEU A 100 6.52 -7.48 -7.74
C LEU A 100 6.95 -6.95 -6.37
N ASP A 101 8.22 -6.57 -6.28
CA ASP A 101 8.76 -5.93 -5.08
C ASP A 101 8.30 -4.48 -5.00
N SER A 102 7.99 -4.01 -3.80
CA SER A 102 7.67 -2.61 -3.55
C SER A 102 8.89 -1.68 -3.69
N THR A 103 8.67 -0.47 -4.21
CA THR A 103 9.63 0.65 -4.14
C THR A 103 9.69 1.28 -2.75
N GLY A 104 8.73 0.99 -1.87
CA GLY A 104 8.57 1.61 -0.56
C GLY A 104 7.81 2.93 -0.59
N LEU A 105 7.45 3.43 -1.78
CA LEU A 105 6.82 4.74 -1.92
C LEU A 105 5.40 4.75 -1.38
N LEU A 106 4.61 3.70 -1.62
CA LEU A 106 3.24 3.60 -1.12
C LEU A 106 3.20 3.56 0.41
N GLU A 107 4.08 2.76 1.02
CA GLU A 107 4.24 2.65 2.46
C GLU A 107 4.68 3.98 3.06
N LYS A 108 5.64 4.66 2.41
CA LYS A 108 6.10 5.98 2.82
C LYS A 108 4.96 7.00 2.78
N THR A 109 4.18 7.06 1.71
CA THR A 109 3.04 7.98 1.60
C THR A 109 2.02 7.77 2.74
N LEU A 110 1.73 6.51 3.08
CA LEU A 110 0.83 6.18 4.18
C LEU A 110 1.41 6.59 5.55
N LEU A 111 2.69 6.37 5.79
CA LEU A 111 3.37 6.78 7.01
C LEU A 111 3.46 8.30 7.15
N GLU A 112 3.79 9.02 6.07
CA GLU A 112 3.83 10.48 6.05
C GLU A 112 2.45 11.09 6.36
N ALA A 113 1.38 10.53 5.78
CA ALA A 113 0.01 10.97 6.08
C ALA A 113 -0.34 10.76 7.57
N LEU A 114 0.09 9.64 8.16
CA LEU A 114 -0.09 9.36 9.58
C LEU A 114 0.68 10.36 10.46
N GLU A 115 1.95 10.61 10.13
CA GLU A 115 2.77 11.60 10.83
C GLU A 115 2.16 13.00 10.78
N ASP A 116 1.71 13.44 9.62
CA ASP A 116 1.11 14.76 9.42
C ASP A 116 -0.18 14.91 10.23
N HIS A 117 -0.99 13.85 10.29
CA HIS A 117 -2.17 13.83 11.15
C HIS A 117 -1.80 14.04 12.63
N PHE A 118 -0.84 13.29 13.17
CA PHE A 118 -0.44 13.45 14.57
C PHE A 118 0.25 14.80 14.83
N LYS A 119 1.09 15.30 13.92
CA LYS A 119 1.67 16.65 14.01
C LYS A 119 0.58 17.72 14.10
N SER A 120 -0.50 17.60 13.32
CA SER A 120 -1.61 18.56 13.35
C SER A 120 -2.36 18.57 14.70
N LEU A 121 -2.53 17.41 15.31
CA LEU A 121 -3.15 17.26 16.64
C LEU A 121 -2.29 17.87 17.75
N HIS A 122 -0.97 17.78 17.64
CA HIS A 122 -0.04 18.40 18.60
C HIS A 122 0.16 19.91 18.36
N SER A 123 -0.15 20.40 17.16
CA SER A 123 0.01 21.81 16.79
C SER A 123 -1.20 22.68 17.10
N THR A 124 -2.29 22.10 17.62
CA THR A 124 -3.46 22.85 18.09
C THR A 124 -3.27 23.18 19.58
N PRO A 125 -2.94 24.44 19.96
CA PRO A 125 -2.96 24.82 21.35
C PRO A 125 -4.42 24.91 21.81
N SER A 126 -4.72 24.20 22.90
CA SER A 126 -5.97 24.32 23.66
C SER A 126 -6.31 25.79 23.86
N SER A 127 -7.45 26.25 23.34
CA SER A 127 -8.06 27.53 23.71
C SER A 127 -8.85 27.40 25.01
#